data_AF-A0A949ALG5-F1
#
_entry.id   AF-A0A949ALG5-F1
#
_cell.length_a   1.000
_cell.length_b   1.000
_cell.length_c   1.000
_cell.angle_alpha   90.00
_cell.angle_beta   90.00
_cell.angle_gamma   90.00
#
_symmetry.space_group_name_H-M   'P 1'
#
loop_
_entity.id
_entity.type
_entity.pdbx_description
1 polymer ?
#
loop_
_entity_poly.entity_id
_entity_poly.type
_entity_poly.pdbx_seq_one_letter_code
_entity_poly.pdbx_strand_id
1 'polypeptide(L)' 'QVVNNLPLGRNVDEILRLIDALQHFEKHGEVCPAGWQKGSNGMKATTEGVASYLATNSEKL' A
#
# COMPACT_ATOMS: atom_id res chain seq x y z
N GLN A 1 7.64 -10.71 5.94
CA GLN A 1 8.70 -11.54 5.33
C GLN A 1 8.15 -12.11 4.03
N VAL A 2 8.87 -11.95 2.91
CA VAL A 2 8.50 -12.53 1.61
C VAL A 2 9.37 -13.75 1.37
N VAL A 3 8.76 -14.90 1.05
CA VAL A 3 9.47 -16.13 0.70
C VAL A 3 9.22 -16.41 -0.77
N ASN A 4 10.29 -16.42 -1.58
CA ASN A 4 10.24 -16.64 -3.03
C ASN A 4 10.84 -18.00 -3.38
N ASN A 5 10.22 -18.72 -4.31
CA ASN A 5 10.71 -20.02 -4.80
C ASN A 5 11.77 -19.84 -5.90
N LEU A 6 12.67 -20.83 -6.05
CA LEU A 6 13.79 -20.79 -7.02
C LEU A 6 13.44 -20.42 -8.48
N PRO A 7 12.34 -20.92 -9.09
CA PRO A 7 12.03 -20.58 -10.49
C PRO A 7 11.38 -19.21 -10.67
N LEU A 8 11.13 -18.45 -9.59
CA LEU A 8 10.40 -17.19 -9.65
C LEU A 8 11.35 -16.01 -9.46
N GLY A 9 11.50 -15.21 -10.52
CA GLY A 9 12.25 -13.96 -10.48
C GLY A 9 11.61 -12.94 -9.54
N ARG A 10 12.44 -12.12 -8.88
CA ARG A 10 12.00 -11.05 -7.97
C ARG A 10 11.90 -9.72 -8.73
N ASN A 11 11.00 -8.86 -8.29
CA ASN A 11 10.95 -7.46 -8.71
C ASN A 11 11.51 -6.58 -7.58
N VAL A 12 12.62 -5.87 -7.84
CA VAL A 12 13.28 -5.00 -6.85
C VAL A 12 12.44 -3.76 -6.55
N ASP A 13 11.78 -3.20 -7.55
CA ASP A 13 10.94 -2.01 -7.37
C ASP A 13 9.76 -2.31 -6.43
N GLU A 14 9.21 -3.54 -6.51
CA GLU A 14 8.16 -3.98 -5.59
C GLU A 14 8.67 -4.14 -4.15
N ILE A 15 9.91 -4.58 -3.97
CA ILE A 15 10.52 -4.66 -2.63
C ILE A 15 10.70 -3.25 -2.06
N LEU A 16 11.17 -2.29 -2.87
CA LEU A 16 11.28 -0.89 -2.45
C LEU A 16 9.92 -0.29 -2.10
N ARG A 17 8.89 -0.56 -2.91
CA ARG A 17 7.51 -0.12 -2.66
C ARG A 17 6.98 -0.63 -1.33
N LEU A 18 7.24 -1.90 -0.99
CA LEU A 18 6.85 -2.49 0.30
C LEU A 18 7.56 -1.84 1.48
N ILE A 19 8.84 -1.50 1.34
CA ILE A 19 9.60 -0.78 2.38
C ILE A 19 9.02 0.62 2.60
N ASP A 20 8.76 1.37 1.53
CA ASP A 20 8.13 2.70 1.64
C ASP A 20 6.74 2.62 2.28
N ALA A 21 5.94 1.60 1.94
CA ALA A 21 4.60 1.40 2.51
C ALA A 21 4.65 1.09 4.01
N LEU A 22 5.60 0.26 4.44
CA LEU A 22 5.83 -0.01 5.86
C LEU A 22 6.20 1.27 6.61
N GLN A 23 7.13 2.06 6.07
CA GLN A 23 7.53 3.33 6.67
C GLN A 23 6.38 4.34 6.73
N HIS A 24 5.49 4.38 5.73
CA HIS A 24 4.30 5.22 5.74
C HIS A 24 3.36 4.83 6.89
N PHE A 25 3.08 3.53 7.01
CA PHE A 25 2.24 3.01 8.08
C PHE A 25 2.82 3.32 9.47
N GLU A 26 4.11 3.11 9.69
CA GLU A 26 4.77 3.39 10.96
C GLU A 26 4.75 4.89 11.32
N LYS A 27 4.86 5.78 10.33
CA LYS A 27 4.90 7.24 10.55
C LYS A 27 3.51 7.85 10.73
N HIS A 28 2.53 7.40 9.96
CA HIS A 28 1.21 8.05 9.87
C HIS A 28 0.09 7.23 10.52
N GLY A 29 0.29 5.93 10.76
CA GLY A 29 -0.76 5.01 11.22
C GLY A 29 -1.81 4.69 10.14
N GLU A 30 -1.54 5.04 8.88
CA GLU A 30 -2.44 4.83 7.76
C GLU A 30 -2.07 3.58 6.97
N VAL A 31 -3.07 2.80 6.57
CA VAL A 31 -2.86 1.62 5.74
C VAL A 31 -2.68 2.01 4.27
N CYS A 32 -1.86 1.25 3.56
CA CYS A 32 -1.54 1.48 2.16
C CYS A 32 -2.47 0.63 1.26
N PRO A 33 -3.35 1.24 0.45
CA PRO A 33 -4.25 0.53 -0.46
C PRO A 33 -3.50 -0.18 -1.61
N ALA A 34 -4.23 -0.97 -2.41
CA ALA A 34 -3.65 -1.69 -3.55
C ALA A 34 -2.98 -0.73 -4.54
N GLY A 35 -1.79 -1.09 -5.03
CA GLY A 35 -1.02 -0.24 -5.94
C GLY A 35 -0.45 1.03 -5.30
N TRP A 36 -0.55 1.21 -3.98
CA TRP A 36 0.01 2.38 -3.30
C TRP A 36 1.50 2.54 -3.59
N GLN A 37 1.88 3.77 -3.93
CA GLN A 37 3.27 4.20 -4.09
C GLN A 37 3.51 5.43 -3.22
N LYS A 38 4.78 5.69 -2.91
CA LYS A 38 5.20 6.85 -2.12
C LYS A 38 4.58 8.15 -2.65
N GLY A 39 3.90 8.88 -1.77
CA GLY A 39 3.16 10.10 -2.11
C GLY A 39 1.69 9.90 -2.49
N SER A 40 1.24 8.65 -2.64
CA SER A 40 -0.19 8.32 -2.78
C SER A 40 -0.92 8.45 -1.45
N ASN A 41 -2.22 8.71 -1.50
CA ASN A 41 -3.04 8.80 -0.30
C ASN A 41 -3.11 7.45 0.42
N GLY A 42 -2.84 7.46 1.73
CA GLY A 42 -3.14 6.35 2.62
C GLY A 42 -4.64 6.27 2.93
N MET A 43 -5.02 5.24 3.67
CA MET A 43 -6.38 5.02 4.12
C MET A 43 -6.39 4.77 5.63
N LYS A 44 -7.37 5.30 6.35
CA LYS A 44 -7.55 4.96 7.77
C LYS A 44 -8.17 3.58 7.88
N ALA A 45 -7.64 2.76 8.79
CA ALA A 45 -8.11 1.39 9.05
C ALA A 45 -9.43 1.37 9.87
N THR A 46 -10.44 2.14 9.45
CA THR A 46 -11.79 2.15 10.02
C THR A 46 -12.83 2.06 8.91
N THR A 47 -14.05 1.63 9.24
CA THR A 47 -15.15 1.53 8.26
C THR A 47 -15.41 2.84 7.54
N GLU A 48 -15.36 3.96 8.27
CA GLU A 48 -15.54 5.31 7.74
C GLU A 48 -14.34 5.72 6.87
N GLY A 49 -13.12 5.35 7.26
CA GLY A 49 -11.90 5.59 6.49
C GLY A 49 -11.94 4.91 5.13
N VAL A 50 -12.39 3.65 5.10
CA VAL A 50 -12.58 2.88 3.86
C VAL A 50 -13.65 3.50 2.99
N ALA A 51 -14.83 3.82 3.55
CA ALA A 51 -15.92 4.44 2.80
C ALA A 51 -15.51 5.77 2.16
N SER A 52 -14.82 6.63 2.92
CA SER A 52 -14.31 7.92 2.44
C SER A 52 -13.25 7.76 1.34
N TYR A 53 -12.31 6.82 1.52
CA TYR A 53 -11.29 6.53 0.53
C TYR A 53 -11.89 6.04 -0.79
N LEU A 54 -12.83 5.09 -0.73
CA LEU A 54 -13.51 4.55 -1.91
C LEU A 54 -14.39 5.59 -2.61
N ALA A 55 -15.09 6.44 -1.86
CA ALA A 55 -15.91 7.51 -2.44
C ALA A 55 -15.06 8.53 -3.23
N THR A 56 -13.82 8.79 -2.79
CA THR A 56 -12.92 9.76 -3.42
C THR A 56 -12.13 9.16 -4.59
N ASN A 57 -11.88 7.85 -4.57
CA ASN A 57 -10.97 7.18 -5.52
C ASN A 57 -11.67 6.14 -6.42
N SER A 58 -13.00 6.09 -6.43
CA SER A 58 -13.79 5.10 -7.18
C SER A 58 -13.50 5.06 -8.67
N GLU A 59 -13.18 6.18 -9.31
CA GLU A 59 -12.87 6.25 -10.74
C GLU A 59 -11.46 5.75 -11.09
N LYS A 60 -10.57 5.60 -10.10
CA LYS A 60 -9.16 5.21 -10.28
C LYS A 60 -8.87 3.75 -9.88
N LEU A 61 -9.86 3.05 -9.33
CA LEU A 61 -9.79 1.65 -8.92
C LEU A 61 -10.37 0.74 -10.01
#